data_AF-A0A4R9K4U5-F1
#
_entry.id   AF-A0A4R9K4U5-F1
#
_cell.length_a   1.000
_cell.length_b   1.000
_cell.length_c   1.000
_cell.angle_alpha   90.00
_cell.angle_beta   90.00
_cell.angle_gamma   90.00
#
_symmetry.space_group_name_H-M   'P 1'
#
loop_
_entity.id
_entity.type
_entity.pdbx_description
1 polymer ?
#
loop_
_entity_poly.entity_id
_entity_poly.type
_entity_poly.pdbx_seq_one_letter_code
_entity_poly.pdbx_strand_id
1 'polypeptide(L)'
;MPYTFYKVLHLVGIFLFFLSLGGIALFTINGGKKTTNTWRAKVAITHGIATLLVLIGGFGLAAKLYGTTWPMWLYPKILIWFVFAGVLGAAYRSKAIAQSLWIALPVLGLIASLLAIYKPF
;
A
#
# COMPACT_ATOMS: atom_id res chain seq x y z
N MET A 1 14.69 16.98 7.36
CA MET A 1 14.57 15.60 7.91
C MET A 1 15.55 14.64 7.23
N PRO A 2 16.17 13.72 7.99
CA PRO A 2 17.12 12.75 7.46
C PRO A 2 16.44 11.64 6.63
N TYR A 3 17.20 10.92 5.81
CA TYR A 3 16.72 9.78 5.02
C TYR A 3 16.03 8.72 5.90
N THR A 4 16.60 8.44 7.08
CA THR A 4 16.07 7.45 8.04
C THR A 4 14.67 7.78 8.52
N PHE A 5 14.32 9.06 8.68
CA PHE A 5 12.97 9.49 9.04
C PHE A 5 11.94 9.06 7.98
N TYR A 6 12.20 9.38 6.72
CA TYR A 6 11.32 8.99 5.61
C TYR A 6 11.25 7.47 5.44
N LYS A 7 12.33 6.76 5.74
CA LYS A 7 12.37 5.28 5.72
C LYS A 7 11.41 4.69 6.74
N VAL A 8 11.47 5.17 7.99
CA VAL A 8 10.55 4.74 9.05
C VAL A 8 9.11 5.09 8.67
N LEU A 9 8.87 6.32 8.20
CA LEU A 9 7.54 6.78 7.79
C LEU A 9 6.94 5.89 6.69
N HIS A 10 7.74 5.55 5.67
CA HIS A 10 7.32 4.70 4.57
C HIS A 10 7.01 3.27 5.05
N LEU A 11 7.86 2.68 5.90
CA LEU A 11 7.65 1.34 6.43
C LEU A 11 6.40 1.25 7.33
N VAL A 12 6.20 2.22 8.22
CA VAL A 12 4.97 2.30 9.03
C VAL A 12 3.75 2.40 8.12
N GLY A 13 3.82 3.23 7.08
CA GLY A 13 2.80 3.30 6.04
C GLY A 13 2.51 1.92 5.44
N ILE A 14 3.54 1.20 4.98
CA ILE A 14 3.41 -0.14 4.40
C ILE A 14 2.73 -1.10 5.38
N PHE A 15 3.13 -1.13 6.65
CA PHE A 15 2.54 -2.03 7.64
C PHE A 15 1.04 -1.79 7.83
N LEU A 16 0.64 -0.52 7.94
CA LEU A 16 -0.78 -0.15 8.04
C LEU A 16 -1.56 -0.44 6.75
N PHE A 17 -0.89 -0.33 5.61
CA PHE A 17 -1.46 -0.58 4.29
C PHE A 17 -1.80 -2.06 4.10
N PHE A 18 -0.86 -2.95 4.45
CA PHE A 18 -1.05 -4.40 4.44
C PHE A 18 -2.07 -4.83 5.50
N LEU A 19 -2.01 -4.26 6.70
CA LEU A 19 -2.97 -4.54 7.77
C LEU A 19 -4.41 -4.23 7.34
N SER A 20 -4.63 -3.02 6.79
CA SER A 20 -5.97 -2.58 6.38
C SER A 20 -6.51 -3.39 5.20
N LEU A 21 -5.72 -3.60 4.15
CA LEU A 21 -6.16 -4.36 2.98
C LEU A 21 -6.31 -5.86 3.27
N GLY A 22 -5.37 -6.46 4.01
CA GLY A 22 -5.44 -7.87 4.39
C GLY A 22 -6.65 -8.17 5.29
N GLY A 23 -6.93 -7.28 6.25
CA GLY A 23 -8.10 -7.38 7.10
C GLY A 23 -9.42 -7.33 6.32
N ILE A 24 -9.54 -6.42 5.34
CA ILE A 24 -10.75 -6.36 4.49
C ILE A 24 -10.84 -7.52 3.52
N ALA A 25 -9.72 -7.95 2.94
CA ALA A 25 -9.69 -9.10 2.06
C ALA A 25 -10.26 -10.34 2.78
N LEU A 26 -9.71 -10.67 3.96
CA LEU A 26 -10.18 -11.83 4.73
C LEU A 26 -11.65 -11.70 5.16
N PHE A 27 -12.04 -10.53 5.66
CA PHE A 27 -13.41 -10.26 6.08
C PHE A 27 -14.41 -10.48 4.93
N THR A 28 -14.12 -9.95 3.74
CA THR A 28 -15.01 -10.08 2.57
C THR A 28 -14.97 -11.49 1.97
N ILE A 29 -13.82 -12.17 1.96
CA ILE A 29 -13.71 -13.58 1.55
C ILE A 29 -14.67 -14.47 2.36
N ASN A 30 -14.77 -14.19 3.67
CA ASN A 30 -15.64 -14.89 4.61
C ASN A 30 -17.12 -14.43 4.55
N GLY A 31 -17.52 -13.65 3.54
CA GLY A 31 -18.90 -13.21 3.35
C GLY A 31 -19.27 -11.92 4.08
N GLY A 32 -18.31 -11.26 4.71
CA GLY A 32 -18.50 -9.98 5.38
C GLY A 32 -18.93 -8.88 4.39
N LYS A 33 -19.92 -8.07 4.80
CA LYS A 33 -20.43 -6.93 4.01
C LYS A 33 -20.03 -5.61 4.67
N LYS A 34 -19.91 -4.55 3.87
CA LYS A 34 -19.57 -3.21 4.39
C LYS A 34 -20.56 -2.73 5.48
N THR A 35 -21.83 -3.10 5.37
CA THR A 35 -22.88 -2.74 6.33
C THR A 35 -22.76 -3.45 7.67
N THR A 36 -22.16 -4.65 7.70
CA THR A 36 -22.00 -5.45 8.91
C THR A 36 -20.65 -5.24 9.59
N ASN A 37 -19.69 -4.58 8.91
CA ASN A 37 -18.39 -4.29 9.50
C ASN A 37 -18.44 -3.09 10.46
N THR A 38 -18.47 -3.36 11.76
CA THR A 38 -18.41 -2.35 12.83
C THR A 38 -17.09 -1.55 12.83
N TRP A 39 -16.03 -2.11 12.25
CA TRP A 39 -14.71 -1.48 12.11
C TRP A 39 -14.51 -0.74 10.78
N ARG A 40 -15.53 -0.63 9.91
CA ARG A 40 -15.39 -0.06 8.56
C ARG A 40 -14.73 1.32 8.53
N ALA A 41 -15.07 2.19 9.48
CA ALA A 41 -14.54 3.55 9.54
C ALA A 41 -13.07 3.54 9.97
N LYS A 42 -12.73 2.78 11.02
CA LYS A 42 -11.36 2.64 11.51
C LYS A 42 -10.45 2.07 10.41
N VAL A 43 -10.90 1.03 9.70
CA VAL A 43 -10.10 0.47 8.60
C VAL A 43 -9.92 1.46 7.45
N ALA A 44 -10.95 2.23 7.09
CA ALA A 44 -10.83 3.26 6.06
C ALA A 44 -9.85 4.39 6.47
N ILE A 45 -9.89 4.81 7.74
CA ILE A 45 -8.96 5.80 8.28
C ILE A 45 -7.53 5.23 8.28
N THR A 46 -7.33 4.02 8.79
CA THR A 46 -6.03 3.34 8.77
C THR A 46 -5.47 3.25 7.36
N HIS A 47 -6.30 2.88 6.39
CA HIS A 47 -5.89 2.81 4.99
C HIS A 47 -5.55 4.19 4.41
N GLY A 48 -6.38 5.21 4.66
CA GLY A 48 -6.10 6.58 4.21
C GLY A 48 -4.78 7.13 4.78
N ILE A 49 -4.54 6.93 6.08
CA ILE A 49 -3.28 7.29 6.73
C ILE A 49 -2.12 6.49 6.11
N ALA A 50 -2.28 5.18 5.96
CA ALA A 50 -1.27 4.33 5.34
C ALA A 50 -0.87 4.83 3.94
N THR A 51 -1.85 5.13 3.08
CA THR A 51 -1.65 5.68 1.74
C THR A 51 -0.82 6.96 1.77
N LEU A 52 -1.15 7.89 2.67
CA LEU A 52 -0.42 9.16 2.84
C LEU A 52 1.00 8.93 3.34
N LEU A 53 1.20 8.06 4.33
CA LEU A 53 2.52 7.75 4.88
C LEU A 53 3.43 7.07 3.85
N VAL A 54 2.89 6.13 3.06
CA VAL A 54 3.62 5.49 1.97
C VAL A 54 4.03 6.54 0.93
N LEU A 55 3.13 7.46 0.57
CA LEU A 55 3.42 8.52 -0.39
C LEU A 55 4.50 9.48 0.12
N ILE A 56 4.30 10.09 1.28
CA ILE A 56 5.23 11.08 1.86
C ILE A 56 6.59 10.43 2.15
N GLY A 57 6.60 9.22 2.73
CA GLY A 57 7.82 8.48 3.00
C GLY A 57 8.54 8.09 1.71
N GLY A 58 7.83 7.58 0.70
CA GLY A 58 8.41 7.12 -0.56
C GLY A 58 9.02 8.26 -1.38
N PHE A 59 8.29 9.36 -1.53
CA PHE A 59 8.79 10.55 -2.23
C PHE A 59 9.89 11.26 -1.44
N GLY A 60 9.79 11.30 -0.11
CA GLY A 60 10.85 11.83 0.73
C GLY A 60 12.16 11.04 0.61
N LEU A 61 12.09 9.71 0.53
CA LEU A 61 13.26 8.86 0.24
C LEU A 61 13.83 9.14 -1.15
N ALA A 62 12.98 9.21 -2.18
CA ALA A 62 13.40 9.50 -3.55
C ALA A 62 14.08 10.87 -3.66
N ALA A 63 13.50 11.92 -3.06
CA ALA A 63 14.08 13.25 -3.05
C ALA A 63 15.45 13.30 -2.34
N LYS A 64 15.67 12.46 -1.33
CA LYS A 64 16.96 12.37 -0.64
C LYS A 64 18.03 11.62 -1.41
N LEU A 65 17.64 10.69 -2.29
CA LEU A 65 18.58 9.89 -3.09
C LEU A 65 18.86 10.51 -4.46
N TYR A 66 17.87 11.15 -5.08
CA TYR A 66 17.92 11.55 -6.49
C TYR A 66 17.52 13.02 -6.73
N GLY A 67 17.17 13.77 -5.68
CA GLY A 67 16.70 15.14 -5.82
C GLY A 67 15.40 15.20 -6.64
N THR A 68 15.44 15.91 -7.76
CA THR A 68 14.31 16.02 -8.70
C THR A 68 14.34 14.98 -9.82
N THR A 69 15.40 14.18 -9.94
CA THR A 69 15.53 13.15 -10.97
C THR A 69 14.77 11.90 -10.57
N TRP A 70 13.92 11.36 -11.45
CA TRP A 70 13.14 10.17 -11.15
C TRP A 70 13.73 8.98 -11.90
N PRO A 71 14.35 8.01 -11.19
CA PRO A 71 14.88 6.82 -11.83
C PRO A 71 13.74 5.93 -12.33
N MET A 72 14.00 5.14 -13.36
CA MET A 72 12.95 4.42 -14.08
C MET A 72 12.26 3.34 -13.22
N TRP A 73 12.95 2.73 -12.25
CA TRP A 73 12.34 1.82 -11.26
C TRP A 73 11.27 2.47 -10.35
N LEU A 74 11.23 3.80 -10.25
CA LEU A 74 10.29 4.51 -9.37
C LEU A 74 8.86 4.46 -9.93
N TYR A 75 8.68 4.57 -11.25
CA TYR A 75 7.38 4.57 -11.91
C TYR A 75 6.53 3.32 -11.62
N PRO A 76 7.03 2.07 -11.79
CA PRO A 76 6.25 0.88 -11.47
C PRO A 76 5.86 0.80 -9.98
N LYS A 77 6.67 1.34 -9.06
CA LYS A 77 6.29 1.43 -7.64
C LYS A 77 5.14 2.39 -7.39
N ILE A 78 5.15 3.55 -8.05
CA ILE A 78 4.05 4.51 -7.97
C ILE A 78 2.77 3.86 -8.49
N LEU A 79 2.86 3.10 -9.58
CA LEU A 79 1.72 2.34 -10.10
C LEU A 79 1.19 1.31 -9.09
N ILE A 80 2.07 0.51 -8.46
CA ILE A 80 1.67 -0.46 -7.43
C ILE A 80 0.98 0.25 -6.25
N TRP A 81 1.55 1.36 -5.77
CA TRP A 81 0.95 2.15 -4.71
C TRP A 81 -0.43 2.67 -5.10
N PHE A 82 -0.59 3.20 -6.32
CA PHE A 82 -1.85 3.75 -6.80
C PHE A 82 -2.94 2.68 -6.89
N VAL A 83 -2.62 1.50 -7.43
CA VAL A 83 -3.52 0.34 -7.50
C VAL A 83 -4.04 0.01 -6.10
N PHE A 84 -3.14 -0.13 -5.13
CA PHE A 84 -3.55 -0.50 -3.78
C PHE A 84 -4.23 0.63 -3.01
N ALA A 85 -3.92 1.90 -3.27
CA ALA A 85 -4.55 3.05 -2.63
C ALA A 85 -6.05 3.14 -2.98
N GLY A 86 -6.43 2.74 -4.20
CA GLY A 86 -7.82 2.79 -4.67
C GLY A 86 -8.63 1.52 -4.38
N VAL A 87 -7.98 0.37 -4.15
CA VAL A 87 -8.66 -0.94 -4.19
C VAL A 87 -9.52 -1.22 -2.97
N LEU A 88 -9.34 -0.53 -1.84
CA LEU A 88 -10.07 -0.81 -0.58
C LEU A 88 -11.59 -0.82 -0.79
N GLY A 89 -12.13 0.17 -1.50
CA GLY A 89 -13.57 0.27 -1.75
C GLY A 89 -14.11 -0.87 -2.62
N ALA A 90 -13.32 -1.30 -3.61
CA ALA A 90 -13.67 -2.41 -4.50
C ALA A 90 -13.58 -3.76 -3.77
N ALA A 91 -12.60 -3.93 -2.88
CA ALA A 91 -12.43 -5.12 -2.05
C ALA A 91 -13.66 -5.42 -1.21
N TYR A 92 -14.32 -4.39 -0.66
CA TYR A 92 -15.58 -4.56 0.10
C TYR A 92 -16.79 -4.98 -0.75
N ARG A 93 -16.76 -4.74 -2.06
CA ARG A 93 -17.90 -4.92 -2.96
C ARG A 93 -17.81 -6.20 -3.78
N SER A 94 -16.63 -6.80 -3.89
CA SER A 94 -16.39 -7.99 -4.70
C SER A 94 -15.53 -9.00 -3.98
N LYS A 95 -16.10 -10.19 -3.72
CA LYS A 95 -15.36 -11.34 -3.18
C LYS A 95 -14.20 -11.73 -4.09
N ALA A 96 -14.38 -11.67 -5.42
CA ALA A 96 -13.32 -11.96 -6.37
C ALA A 96 -12.13 -11.00 -6.22
N ILE A 97 -12.38 -9.69 -6.06
CA ILE A 97 -11.33 -8.70 -5.83
C ILE A 97 -10.64 -8.96 -4.47
N ALA A 98 -11.40 -9.26 -3.43
CA ALA A 98 -10.85 -9.61 -2.12
C ALA A 98 -9.96 -10.88 -2.17
N GLN A 99 -10.36 -11.91 -2.92
CA GLN A 99 -9.56 -13.11 -3.15
C GLN A 99 -8.30 -12.80 -3.94
N SER A 100 -8.39 -11.98 -5.00
CA SER A 100 -7.22 -11.53 -5.74
C SER A 100 -6.24 -10.77 -4.85
N LEU A 101 -6.74 -9.93 -3.92
CA LEU A 101 -5.88 -9.20 -2.98
C LEU A 101 -5.10 -10.12 -2.03
N TRP A 102 -5.65 -11.28 -1.67
CA TRP A 102 -4.94 -12.26 -0.83
C TRP A 102 -3.60 -12.69 -1.45
N ILE A 103 -3.55 -12.80 -2.78
CA ILE A 103 -2.35 -13.16 -3.54
C ILE A 103 -1.60 -11.90 -4.00
N ALA A 104 -2.31 -10.87 -4.45
CA ALA A 104 -1.70 -9.67 -4.99
C ALA A 104 -0.93 -8.87 -3.93
N LEU A 105 -1.40 -8.82 -2.68
CA LEU A 105 -0.70 -8.13 -1.58
C LEU A 105 0.74 -8.63 -1.41
N PRO A 106 1.00 -9.94 -1.16
CA PRO A 106 2.36 -10.42 -1.02
C PRO A 106 3.16 -10.35 -2.33
N VAL A 107 2.54 -10.64 -3.49
CA VAL A 107 3.25 -10.64 -4.79
C VAL A 107 3.69 -9.23 -5.19
N LEU A 108 2.78 -8.26 -5.20
CA LEU A 108 3.13 -6.87 -5.53
C LEU A 108 3.99 -6.23 -4.44
N GLY A 109 3.82 -6.64 -3.17
CA GLY A 109 4.71 -6.29 -2.07
C GLY A 109 6.14 -6.74 -2.30
N LEU A 110 6.33 -7.99 -2.73
CA LEU A 110 7.63 -8.55 -3.12
C LEU A 110 8.21 -7.77 -4.30
N ILE A 111 7.44 -7.58 -5.38
CA ILE A 111 7.89 -6.83 -6.56
C ILE A 111 8.33 -5.41 -6.18
N ALA A 112 7.52 -4.69 -5.40
CA ALA A 112 7.87 -3.35 -4.90
C ALA A 112 9.14 -3.36 -4.04
N SER A 113 9.37 -4.42 -3.26
CA SER A 113 10.58 -4.58 -2.45
C SER A 113 11.80 -4.85 -3.31
N LEU A 114 11.69 -5.74 -4.31
CA LEU A 114 12.76 -6.02 -5.27
C LEU A 114 13.17 -4.74 -6.04
N LEU A 115 12.18 -3.97 -6.53
CA LEU A 115 12.43 -2.67 -7.16
C LEU A 115 13.13 -1.69 -6.21
N ALA A 116 12.79 -1.70 -4.92
CA ALA A 116 13.43 -0.83 -3.91
C ALA A 116 14.90 -1.18 -3.66
N ILE A 117 15.19 -2.48 -3.58
CA ILE A 117 16.48 -3.01 -3.17
C ILE A 117 17.44 -2.93 -4.35
N TYR A 118 17.08 -3.56 -5.46
CA TYR A 118 17.95 -3.72 -6.62
C TYR A 118 17.98 -2.50 -7.52
N LYS A 119 16.91 -1.68 -7.50
CA LYS A 119 16.79 -0.46 -8.34
C LYS A 119 17.22 -0.72 -9.79
N PRO A 120 16.73 -1.80 -10.42
CA PRO A 120 17.12 -2.09 -11.80
C PRO A 120 16.59 -0.94 -12.65
N PHE A 121 17.42 -0.36 -13.53
CA PHE A 121 17.11 0.75 -14.46
C PHE A 121 16.75 2.13 -13.85
#